data_AF-A0AAV1M659-F1
#
_entry.id   AF-A0AAV1M659-F1
#
_cell.length_a   1.000
_cell.length_b   1.000
_cell.length_c   1.000
_cell.angle_alpha   90.00
_cell.angle_beta   90.00
_cell.angle_gamma   90.00
#
_symmetry.space_group_name_H-M   'P 1'
#
loop_
_entity.id
_entity.type
_entity.pdbx_description
1 polymer ?
#
loop_
_entity_poly.entity_id
_entity_poly.type
_entity_poly.pdbx_seq_one_letter_code
_entity_poly.pdbx_strand_id
1 'polypeptide(L)'
;MWRLQLSWDKPVPPEVAHQWHNFISEMQHVKQIKLTRRVTHDDAKSYQLIGFCDGSSKAYGCCVYLRTVRANHFNTHLLIAKSKVAPLKPLTVNRLELCVSF
;
A
#
# COMPACT_ATOMS: atom_id res chain seq x y z
N MET A 1 15.03 -8.74 -9.44
CA MET A 1 16.05 -9.29 -8.52
C MET A 1 15.78 -10.76 -8.21
N TRP A 2 14.84 -11.10 -7.32
CA TRP A 2 14.69 -12.48 -6.81
C TRP A 2 14.20 -13.48 -7.87
N ARG A 3 13.33 -13.04 -8.80
CA ARG A 3 12.91 -13.86 -9.96
C ARG A 3 13.99 -14.01 -11.04
N LEU A 4 14.98 -13.11 -11.07
CA LEU A 4 16.08 -13.15 -12.05
C LEU A 4 17.24 -14.04 -11.58
N GLN A 5 17.16 -14.61 -10.37
CA GLN A 5 18.20 -15.46 -9.77
C GLN A 5 19.61 -14.84 -9.83
N LEU A 6 19.69 -13.51 -9.74
CA LEU A 6 20.96 -12.80 -9.72
C LEU A 6 21.58 -12.93 -8.32
N SER A 7 22.88 -13.23 -8.28
CA SER A 7 23.67 -13.11 -7.06
C SER A 7 23.82 -11.64 -6.67
N TRP A 8 24.04 -11.39 -5.38
CA TRP A 8 24.07 -10.04 -4.83
C TRP A 8 25.15 -9.15 -5.47
N ASP A 9 26.26 -9.74 -5.92
CA ASP A 9 27.40 -9.03 -6.50
C ASP A 9 27.31 -8.83 -8.03
N LYS A 10 26.26 -9.34 -8.68
CA LYS A 10 26.12 -9.18 -10.14
C LYS A 10 25.45 -7.85 -10.47
N PRO A 11 25.92 -7.13 -11.50
CA PRO A 11 25.27 -5.91 -11.95
C PRO A 11 23.84 -6.23 -12.39
N VAL A 12 22.90 -5.36 -12.00
CA VAL A 12 21.51 -5.47 -12.42
C VAL A 12 21.36 -5.07 -13.89
N PRO A 13 20.37 -5.62 -14.62
CA PRO A 13 20.11 -5.20 -15.99
C PRO A 13 19.89 -3.67 -16.07
N PRO A 14 20.37 -3.01 -17.14
CA PRO A 14 20.24 -1.55 -17.29
C PRO A 14 18.81 -1.03 -17.14
N GLU A 15 17.83 -1.81 -17.62
CA GLU A 15 16.41 -1.48 -17.47
C GLU A 15 15.97 -1.38 -16.00
N VAL A 16 16.40 -2.33 -15.16
CA VAL A 16 16.09 -2.34 -13.73
C VAL A 16 16.79 -1.18 -13.03
N ALA A 17 18.04 -0.90 -13.40
CA ALA A 17 18.78 0.25 -12.87
C ALA A 17 18.05 1.57 -13.20
N HIS A 18 17.55 1.70 -14.43
CA HIS A 18 16.80 2.88 -14.86
C HIS A 18 15.47 3.03 -14.10
N GLN A 19 14.69 1.95 -13.98
CA GLN A 19 13.46 1.94 -13.17
C GLN A 19 13.72 2.34 -11.72
N TRP A 20 14.81 1.84 -11.13
CA TRP A 20 15.21 2.18 -9.77
C TRP A 20 15.55 3.67 -9.63
N HIS A 21 16.30 4.26 -10.56
CA HIS A 21 16.62 5.68 -10.54
C HIS A 21 15.36 6.55 -10.66
N ASN A 22 14.44 6.19 -11.54
CA ASN A 22 13.16 6.89 -11.67
C ASN A 22 12.37 6.85 -10.35
N PHE A 23 12.25 5.67 -9.75
CA PHE A 23 11.58 5.51 -8.46
C PHE A 23 12.21 6.39 -7.37
N ILE A 24 13.54 6.43 -7.26
CA ILE A 24 14.24 7.27 -6.28
C ILE A 24 14.02 8.77 -6.54
N SER A 25 13.94 9.17 -7.81
CA SER A 25 13.61 10.55 -8.19
C SER A 25 12.19 10.92 -7.75
N GLU A 26 11.22 10.05 -8.04
CA GLU A 26 9.82 10.23 -7.60
C GLU A 26 9.69 10.31 -6.08
N MET A 27 10.46 9.50 -5.34
CA MET A 27 10.48 9.49 -3.88
C MET A 27 10.84 10.85 -3.25
N GLN A 28 11.50 11.75 -3.97
CA GLN A 28 11.76 13.11 -3.46
C GLN A 28 10.45 13.90 -3.22
N HIS A 29 9.39 13.61 -3.97
CA HIS A 29 8.08 14.25 -3.83
C HIS A 29 7.33 13.81 -2.58
N VAL A 30 7.67 12.64 -2.01
CA VAL A 30 7.05 12.14 -0.77
C VAL A 30 7.26 13.12 0.39
N LYS A 31 8.36 13.88 0.39
CA LYS A 31 8.64 14.93 1.38
C LYS A 31 7.61 16.06 1.40
N GLN A 32 6.88 16.23 0.30
CA GLN A 32 5.86 17.27 0.16
C GLN A 32 4.49 16.82 0.70
N ILE A 33 4.32 15.53 0.97
CA ILE A 33 3.07 14.98 1.50
C ILE A 33 2.93 15.41 2.96
N LYS A 34 1.89 16.20 3.23
CA LYS A 34 1.51 16.61 4.59
C LYS A 34 0.35 15.75 5.07
N LEU A 35 0.55 15.04 6.17
CA LEU A 35 -0.47 14.20 6.78
C LEU A 35 -0.96 14.81 8.09
N THR A 36 -2.28 14.89 8.26
CA THR A 36 -2.88 15.34 9.52
C THR A 36 -2.69 14.26 10.58
N ARG A 37 -1.93 14.58 11.64
CA ARG A 37 -1.66 13.64 12.75
C ARG A 37 -2.92 13.18 13.48
N ARG A 38 -3.89 14.10 13.64
CA ARG A 38 -5.20 13.82 14.27
C ARG A 38 -6.26 13.71 13.18
N VAL A 39 -6.78 12.51 12.98
CA VAL A 39 -7.84 12.20 12.00
C VAL A 39 -9.24 12.12 12.63
N THR A 40 -9.32 12.30 13.95
CA THR A 40 -10.59 12.36 14.71
C THR A 40 -11.07 13.79 14.83
N HIS A 41 -12.39 13.94 15.00
CA HIS A 41 -13.05 15.23 15.12
C HIS A 41 -14.01 15.25 16.31
N ASP A 42 -14.06 16.39 16.98
CA ASP A 42 -14.87 16.58 18.20
C ASP A 42 -16.38 16.60 17.88
N ASP A 43 -16.76 17.02 16.67
CA ASP A 43 -18.13 17.04 16.14
C ASP A 43 -18.51 15.77 15.37
N ALA A 44 -17.73 14.70 15.51
CA ALA A 44 -18.02 13.42 14.86
C ALA A 44 -19.28 12.78 15.45
N LYS A 45 -20.25 12.46 14.58
CA LYS A 45 -21.44 11.69 14.97
C LYS A 45 -21.14 10.21 15.06
N SER A 46 -20.30 9.70 14.16
CA SER A 46 -19.85 8.32 14.17
C SER A 46 -18.55 8.14 13.39
N TYR A 47 -17.89 7.01 13.67
CA TYR A 47 -16.69 6.56 12.99
C TYR A 47 -16.94 5.20 12.35
N GLN A 48 -16.41 5.01 11.15
CA GLN A 48 -16.46 3.75 10.41
C GLN A 48 -15.06 3.38 9.95
N LEU A 49 -14.64 2.15 10.25
CA LEU A 49 -13.43 1.58 9.68
C LEU A 49 -13.81 0.84 8.40
N ILE A 50 -13.20 1.24 7.29
CA ILE A 50 -13.46 0.67 5.96
C ILE A 50 -12.17 0.01 5.49
N GLY A 51 -12.17 -1.32 5.47
CA GLY A 51 -11.07 -2.13 4.96
C GLY A 51 -11.26 -2.45 3.48
N PHE A 52 -10.21 -2.30 2.69
CA PHE A 52 -10.12 -2.79 1.32
C PHE A 52 -8.94 -3.73 1.21
N CYS A 53 -9.10 -4.82 0.47
CA CYS A 53 -8.04 -5.79 0.20
C CYS A 53 -8.04 -6.10 -1.28
N ASP A 54 -6.85 -6.22 -1.86
CA ASP A 54 -6.65 -6.59 -3.25
C ASP A 54 -5.47 -7.55 -3.38
N GLY A 55 -5.60 -8.51 -4.27
CA GLY A 55 -4.64 -9.57 -4.49
C GLY A 55 -4.39 -9.80 -5.98
N SER A 56 -3.14 -10.02 -6.33
CA SER A 56 -2.73 -10.39 -7.69
C SER A 56 -1.68 -11.48 -7.64
N SER A 57 -1.40 -12.09 -8.80
CA SER A 57 -0.31 -13.06 -8.94
C SER A 57 1.10 -12.48 -8.68
N LYS A 58 1.23 -11.15 -8.53
CA LYS A 58 2.50 -10.46 -8.29
C LYS A 58 2.63 -9.94 -6.86
N ALA A 59 1.55 -9.44 -6.29
CA ALA A 59 1.52 -8.83 -4.97
C ALA A 59 0.08 -8.81 -4.43
N TYR A 60 -0.03 -8.65 -3.11
CA TYR A 60 -1.30 -8.54 -2.41
C TYR A 60 -1.16 -7.50 -1.30
N GLY A 61 -2.25 -6.83 -0.96
CA GLY A 61 -2.24 -5.77 0.04
C GLY A 61 -3.62 -5.40 0.54
N CYS A 62 -3.62 -4.65 1.64
CA CYS A 62 -4.82 -4.13 2.25
C CYS A 62 -4.61 -2.71 2.74
N CYS A 63 -5.70 -1.96 2.86
CA CYS A 63 -5.72 -0.65 3.47
C CYS A 63 -6.99 -0.45 4.30
N VAL A 64 -6.88 0.32 5.38
CA VAL A 64 -8.00 0.70 6.24
C VAL A 64 -8.12 2.20 6.24
N TYR A 65 -9.32 2.66 5.95
CA TYR A 65 -9.71 4.06 6.04
C TYR A 65 -10.59 4.29 7.26
N LEU A 66 -10.40 5.44 7.91
CA LEU A 66 -11.35 5.98 8.88
C LEU A 66 -12.28 6.94 8.15
N ARG A 67 -13.56 6.56 8.03
CA ARG A 67 -14.62 7.45 7.58
C ARG A 67 -15.31 8.05 8.80
N THR A 68 -15.22 9.37 8.94
CA THR A 68 -15.89 10.14 9.98
C THR A 68 -17.15 10.75 9.41
N VAL A 69 -18.30 10.44 10.02
CA VAL A 69 -19.59 11.02 9.64
C VAL A 69 -19.85 12.24 10.52
N ARG A 70 -20.12 13.38 9.89
CA ARG A 70 -20.50 14.63 10.55
C ARG A 70 -21.90 15.05 10.11
N ALA A 71 -22.35 16.22 10.56
CA ALA A 71 -23.71 16.69 10.30
C ALA A 71 -24.09 16.72 8.81
N ASN A 72 -23.25 17.32 7.97
CA ASN A 72 -23.56 17.56 6.55
C ASN A 72 -22.50 17.01 5.58
N HIS A 73 -21.45 16.34 6.08
CA HIS A 73 -20.39 15.80 5.25
C HIS A 73 -19.71 14.60 5.93
N PHE A 74 -18.90 13.88 5.15
CA PHE A 74 -18.01 12.84 5.64
C PHE A 74 -16.56 13.18 5.29
N ASN A 75 -15.64 12.83 6.17
CA ASN A 75 -14.20 12.89 5.91
C ASN A 75 -13.63 11.49 5.95
N THR A 76 -12.67 11.19 5.08
CA THR A 76 -12.03 9.88 5.00
C THR A 76 -10.53 10.04 5.08
N HIS A 77 -9.89 9.29 5.98
CA HIS A 77 -8.44 9.29 6.15
C HIS A 77 -7.89 7.87 6.06
N LEU A 78 -6.79 7.68 5.33
CA LEU A 78 -6.05 6.41 5.34
C LEU A 78 -5.36 6.26 6.69
N LEU A 79 -5.68 5.20 7.44
CA LEU A 79 -5.04 4.89 8.72
C LEU A 79 -3.81 4.01 8.54
N ILE A 80 -3.96 2.95 7.77
CA ILE A 80 -2.92 1.96 7.53
C ILE A 80 -3.07 1.39 6.14
N ALA A 81 -1.93 1.16 5.48
CA ALA A 81 -1.83 0.36 4.27
C ALA A 81 -0.67 -0.62 4.44
N LYS A 82 -0.87 -1.87 4.02
CA LYS A 82 0.15 -2.90 4.07
C LYS A 82 0.12 -3.69 2.77
N SER A 83 1.28 -3.89 2.17
CA SER A 83 1.44 -4.69 0.96
C SER A 83 2.55 -5.71 1.11
N LYS A 84 2.46 -6.80 0.35
CA LYS A 84 3.44 -7.88 0.29
C LYS A 84 3.57 -8.40 -1.14
N VAL A 85 4.79 -8.78 -1.52
CA VAL A 85 5.04 -9.46 -2.79
C VAL A 85 4.47 -10.88 -2.71
N ALA A 86 3.82 -11.34 -3.78
CA ALA A 86 3.26 -12.69 -3.84
C ALA A 86 4.39 -13.74 -3.72
N PRO A 87 4.17 -14.85 -2.99
CA PRO A 87 5.18 -15.90 -2.85
C PRO A 87 5.59 -16.47 -4.21
N LEU A 88 6.82 -16.98 -4.30
CA LEU A 88 7.31 -17.63 -5.53
C LEU A 88 6.54 -18.92 -5.84
N LYS A 89 6.03 -19.61 -4.80
CA LYS A 89 5.06 -20.69 -4.98
C LYS A 89 3.69 -20.06 -5.23
N PRO A 90 3.08 -20.26 -6.43
CA PRO A 90 1.84 -19.58 -6.77
C PRO A 90 0.72 -19.99 -5.82
N LEU A 91 0.09 -19.01 -5.20
CA LEU A 91 -1.20 -19.17 -4.52
C LEU A 91 -2.29 -18.60 -5.43
N THR A 92 -3.53 -19.07 -5.28
CA THR A 92 -4.67 -18.48 -5.99
C THR A 92 -4.91 -17.05 -5.52
N VAL A 93 -5.42 -16.21 -6.41
CA VAL A 93 -5.74 -14.80 -6.10
C VAL A 93 -6.65 -14.71 -4.86
N ASN A 94 -7.71 -15.52 -4.80
CA ASN A 94 -8.62 -15.58 -3.65
C ASN A 94 -7.90 -15.89 -2.32
N ARG A 95 -6.85 -16.75 -2.34
CA ARG A 95 -6.05 -17.04 -1.14
C ARG A 95 -5.16 -15.85 -0.76
N LEU A 96 -4.63 -15.14 -1.75
CA LEU A 96 -3.79 -13.97 -1.52
C LEU A 96 -4.59 -12.81 -0.95
N GLU A 97 -5.81 -12.55 -1.46
CA GLU A 97 -6.75 -11.59 -0.88
C GLU A 97 -7.04 -11.93 0.58
N LEU A 98 -7.34 -13.20 0.88
CA LEU A 98 -7.59 -13.67 2.25
C LEU A 98 -6.39 -13.48 3.19
N CYS A 99 -5.15 -13.59 2.70
CA CYS A 99 -3.95 -13.43 3.52
C CYS A 99 -3.68 -11.99 3.98
N VAL A 100 -4.32 -10.99 3.37
CA VAL A 100 -4.22 -9.57 3.76
C VAL A 100 -5.52 -9.00 4.31
N SER A 101 -6.63 -9.74 4.22
CA SER A 101 -7.87 -9.41 4.91
C SER A 101 -7.64 -9.25 6.41
N PHE A 102 -8.24 -8.18 6.97
CA PHE A 102 -8.23 -7.88 8.40
C PHE A 102 -9.16 -8.81 9.18
#